data_AF-X1M5U2-F1
#
_entry.id   AF-X1M5U2-F1
#
_cell.length_a   1.000
_cell.length_b   1.000
_cell.length_c   1.000
_cell.angle_alpha   90.00
_cell.angle_beta   90.00
_cell.angle_gamma   90.00
#
_symmetry.space_group_name_H-M   'P 1'
#
loop_
_entity.id
_entity.type
_entity.pdbx_description
1 polymer ?
#
loop_
_entity_poly.entity_id
_entity_poly.type
_entity_poly.pdbx_seq_one_letter_code
_entity_poly.pdbx_strand_id
1 'polypeptide(L)'
;LENLILVRPLEIDFTLDREEDRGKLAWWLKTYQPDIVIFDPVADFVGTEKSLSDDILARKTAKSLSAMAREFRVFPILVLHFKKESEDPKNIFEKPHGSKFFVNSAVAQICIERADKQKYEAVKRIHCKFKLVTDVFTFLLLRDREALWYSEIEKDEMRKAKLLPKHVVNFLLEKCKGRAVPTIFYEIAGEQLGCSQKQIKELVKLAIDQGLIEKKQGILIPLIVKTRGKARTGAKEAGFS
;
A
#
# COMPACT_ATOMS: atom_id res chain seq x y z
N LEU A 1 16.78 20.25 4.73
CA LEU A 1 17.35 18.98 4.19
C LEU A 1 18.88 19.02 4.11
N GLU A 2 19.55 19.95 4.81
CA GLU A 2 20.99 20.21 4.66
C GLU A 2 21.91 19.04 5.04
N ASN A 3 21.38 18.03 5.74
CA ASN A 3 22.13 16.86 6.21
C ASN A 3 21.75 15.54 5.50
N LEU A 4 20.99 15.60 4.40
CA LEU A 4 20.63 14.38 3.64
C LEU A 4 21.64 14.14 2.52
N ILE A 5 22.52 13.15 2.70
CA ILE A 5 23.40 12.66 1.64
C ILE A 5 22.78 11.38 1.05
N LEU A 6 22.30 11.46 -0.18
CA LEU A 6 21.82 10.30 -0.93
C LEU A 6 22.99 9.68 -1.70
N VAL A 7 23.26 8.42 -1.38
CA VAL A 7 24.31 7.61 -1.99
C VAL A 7 23.69 6.60 -2.94
N ARG A 8 24.41 6.24 -4.01
CA ARG A 8 23.88 5.33 -5.04
C ARG A 8 23.57 3.95 -4.42
N PRO A 9 22.53 3.24 -4.94
CA PRO A 9 22.23 1.89 -4.51
C PRO A 9 23.42 0.95 -4.71
N LEU A 10 23.59 0.02 -3.79
CA LEU A 10 24.53 -1.08 -3.91
C LEU A 10 23.83 -2.29 -4.51
N GLU A 11 24.44 -2.91 -5.52
CA GLU A 11 24.06 -4.24 -5.98
C GLU A 11 24.79 -5.28 -5.16
N ILE A 12 24.08 -5.91 -4.21
CA ILE A 12 24.60 -6.96 -3.32
C ILE A 12 23.53 -8.03 -3.10
N ASP A 13 23.96 -9.28 -2.87
CA ASP A 13 23.08 -10.32 -2.31
C ASP A 13 22.97 -10.13 -0.78
N PHE A 14 21.74 -10.04 -0.30
CA PHE A 14 21.38 -9.80 1.09
C PHE A 14 21.81 -10.88 2.06
N THR A 15 21.98 -12.10 1.54
CA THR A 15 22.54 -13.19 2.33
C THR A 15 23.97 -12.91 2.76
N LEU A 16 24.66 -12.03 2.01
CA LEU A 16 26.06 -11.70 2.18
C LEU A 16 26.87 -13.00 2.23
N ASP A 17 26.50 -14.00 1.45
CA ASP A 17 27.17 -15.30 1.44
C ASP A 17 28.51 -15.23 0.74
N ARG A 18 28.62 -14.32 -0.23
CA ARG A 18 29.82 -14.06 -1.01
C ARG A 18 30.72 -13.06 -0.29
N GLU A 19 32.01 -13.36 -0.25
CA GLU A 19 33.01 -12.48 0.35
C GLU A 19 33.10 -11.14 -0.38
N GLU A 20 32.88 -11.14 -1.70
CA GLU A 20 32.81 -9.92 -2.52
C GLU A 20 31.67 -8.98 -2.08
N ASP A 21 30.46 -9.52 -1.85
CA ASP A 21 29.30 -8.72 -1.43
C ASP A 21 29.49 -8.15 -0.03
N ARG A 22 30.10 -8.93 0.88
CA ARG A 22 30.53 -8.44 2.21
C ARG A 22 31.56 -7.32 2.08
N GLY A 23 32.55 -7.50 1.22
CA GLY A 23 33.60 -6.51 0.97
C GLY A 23 33.03 -5.20 0.44
N LYS A 24 32.13 -5.26 -0.55
CA LYS A 24 31.44 -4.09 -1.13
C LYS A 24 30.61 -3.35 -0.09
N LEU A 25 29.78 -4.07 0.67
CA LEU A 25 28.95 -3.47 1.71
C LEU A 25 29.81 -2.83 2.82
N ALA A 26 30.83 -3.53 3.30
CA ALA A 26 31.72 -3.03 4.34
C ALA A 26 32.51 -1.79 3.86
N TRP A 27 33.01 -1.81 2.63
CA TRP A 27 33.67 -0.64 2.03
C TRP A 27 32.72 0.56 1.97
N TRP A 28 31.50 0.35 1.50
CA TRP A 28 30.50 1.40 1.35
C TRP A 28 30.08 1.99 2.70
N LEU A 29 29.82 1.15 3.70
CA LEU A 29 29.49 1.61 5.06
C LEU A 29 30.65 2.37 5.72
N LYS A 30 31.89 1.94 5.52
CA LYS A 30 33.08 2.65 6.03
C LYS A 30 33.32 3.99 5.32
N THR A 31 33.04 4.04 4.02
CA THR A 31 33.28 5.22 3.18
C THR A 31 32.26 6.31 3.45
N TYR A 32 30.97 5.95 3.50
CA TYR A 32 29.88 6.92 3.59
C TYR A 32 29.34 7.11 5.00
N GLN A 33 29.63 6.18 5.93
CA GLN A 33 29.23 6.23 7.34
C GLN A 33 27.77 6.64 7.56
N PRO A 34 26.79 6.00 6.88
CA PRO A 34 25.40 6.44 6.97
C PRO A 34 24.79 6.08 8.32
N ASP A 35 23.96 6.97 8.88
CA ASP A 35 23.20 6.66 10.10
C ASP A 35 22.07 5.64 9.83
N ILE A 36 21.50 5.65 8.62
CA ILE A 36 20.35 4.83 8.22
C ILE A 36 20.64 4.13 6.89
N VAL A 37 20.27 2.86 6.79
CA VAL A 37 20.37 2.07 5.55
C VAL A 37 18.99 1.49 5.24
N ILE A 38 18.46 1.72 4.04
CA ILE A 38 17.12 1.28 3.64
C ILE A 38 17.22 0.21 2.55
N PHE A 39 16.56 -0.92 2.77
CA PHE A 39 16.44 -2.02 1.81
C PHE A 39 15.00 -2.07 1.28
N ASP A 40 14.76 -1.55 0.08
CA ASP A 40 13.42 -1.35 -0.49
C ASP A 40 13.26 -1.85 -1.95
N PRO A 41 12.49 -2.94 -2.19
CA PRO A 41 12.06 -3.95 -1.21
C PRO A 41 13.19 -4.94 -0.90
N VAL A 42 13.14 -5.59 0.27
CA VAL A 42 14.08 -6.67 0.64
C VAL A 42 14.15 -7.79 -0.41
N ALA A 43 13.06 -8.01 -1.14
CA ALA A 43 12.98 -9.00 -2.21
C ALA A 43 14.08 -8.85 -3.26
N ASP A 44 14.45 -7.62 -3.60
CA ASP A 44 15.39 -7.32 -4.70
C ASP A 44 16.84 -7.59 -4.30
N PHE A 45 17.10 -7.73 -3.00
CA PHE A 45 18.43 -8.07 -2.47
C PHE A 45 18.56 -9.58 -2.23
N VAL A 46 17.46 -10.32 -2.14
CA VAL A 46 17.52 -11.78 -1.97
C VAL A 46 17.72 -12.40 -3.34
N GLY A 47 18.85 -13.09 -3.54
CA GLY A 47 19.22 -13.66 -4.85
C GLY A 47 18.06 -14.41 -5.52
N THR A 48 17.96 -14.31 -6.85
CA THR A 48 16.80 -14.74 -7.65
C THR A 48 16.39 -16.21 -7.48
N GLU A 49 17.29 -17.07 -6.98
CA GLU A 49 17.03 -18.49 -6.72
C GLU A 49 16.50 -18.78 -5.30
N LYS A 50 16.48 -17.77 -4.42
CA LYS A 50 16.11 -17.91 -3.02
C LYS A 50 14.70 -17.35 -2.77
N SER A 51 13.90 -18.08 -1.99
CA SER A 51 12.55 -17.67 -1.62
C SER A 51 12.56 -16.83 -0.35
N LEU A 52 11.84 -15.70 -0.33
CA LEU A 52 11.62 -14.92 0.90
C LEU A 52 10.92 -15.73 2.00
N SER A 53 10.26 -16.84 1.66
CA SER A 53 9.63 -17.74 2.63
C SER A 53 10.60 -18.73 3.27
N ASP A 54 11.88 -18.75 2.88
CA ASP A 54 12.89 -19.60 3.50
C ASP A 54 13.26 -19.07 4.90
N ASP A 55 12.95 -19.87 5.92
CA ASP A 55 13.23 -19.53 7.32
C ASP A 55 14.72 -19.50 7.66
N ILE A 56 15.54 -20.35 7.01
CA ILE A 56 16.99 -20.39 7.22
C ILE A 56 17.59 -19.09 6.69
N LEU A 57 17.19 -18.73 5.47
CA LEU A 57 17.56 -17.47 4.84
C LEU A 57 17.19 -16.27 5.71
N ALA A 58 15.94 -16.19 6.17
CA ALA A 58 15.44 -15.08 6.95
C ALA A 58 16.18 -14.93 8.29
N ARG A 59 16.47 -16.04 8.97
CA ARG A 59 17.26 -16.04 10.22
C ARG A 59 18.70 -15.60 9.99
N LYS A 60 19.35 -16.11 8.94
CA LYS A 60 20.72 -15.74 8.58
C LYS A 60 20.81 -14.26 8.29
N THR A 61 19.88 -13.76 7.50
CA THR A 61 19.75 -12.35 7.15
C THR A 61 19.56 -11.46 8.37
N ALA A 62 18.62 -11.80 9.26
CA ALA A 62 18.39 -11.06 10.49
C ALA A 62 19.66 -10.99 11.38
N LYS A 63 20.42 -12.08 11.44
CA LYS A 63 21.71 -12.13 12.16
C LYS A 63 22.75 -11.22 11.51
N SER A 64 22.90 -11.27 10.18
CA SER A 64 23.84 -10.43 9.43
C SER A 64 23.52 -8.94 9.60
N LEU A 65 22.25 -8.55 9.48
CA LEU A 65 21.81 -7.18 9.70
C LEU A 65 22.07 -6.69 11.12
N SER A 66 21.82 -7.55 12.12
CA SER A 66 22.09 -7.22 13.52
C SER A 66 23.59 -7.03 13.78
N ALA A 67 24.45 -7.83 13.13
CA ALA A 67 25.89 -7.67 13.22
C ALA A 67 26.34 -6.36 12.55
N MET A 68 25.85 -6.08 11.34
CA MET A 68 26.12 -4.85 10.60
C MET A 68 25.69 -3.61 11.39
N ALA A 69 24.47 -3.60 11.94
CA ALA A 69 23.95 -2.50 12.74
C ALA A 69 24.87 -2.18 13.94
N ARG A 70 25.44 -3.20 14.58
CA ARG A 70 26.36 -3.04 15.72
C ARG A 70 27.76 -2.60 15.29
N GLU A 71 28.31 -3.23 14.26
CA GLU A 71 29.68 -2.97 13.79
C GLU A 71 29.82 -1.57 13.21
N PHE A 72 28.88 -1.18 12.35
CA PHE A 72 28.93 0.10 11.64
C PHE A 72 28.09 1.20 12.29
N ARG A 73 27.43 0.90 13.43
CA ARG A 73 26.54 1.83 14.16
C ARG A 73 25.44 2.44 13.28
N VAL A 74 24.84 1.61 12.42
CA VAL A 74 23.80 2.04 11.47
C VAL A 74 22.42 1.50 11.87
N PHE A 75 21.36 2.18 11.43
CA PHE A 75 19.97 1.76 11.61
C PHE A 75 19.39 1.15 10.32
N PRO A 76 19.33 -0.19 10.19
CA PRO A 76 18.78 -0.82 9.00
C PRO A 76 17.24 -0.78 9.00
N ILE A 77 16.65 -0.39 7.88
CA ILE A 77 15.22 -0.40 7.60
C ILE A 77 14.95 -1.40 6.49
N LEU A 78 14.05 -2.35 6.76
CA LEU A 78 13.61 -3.36 5.80
C LEU A 78 12.21 -3.03 5.30
N VAL A 79 12.03 -2.95 3.99
CA VAL A 79 10.70 -2.80 3.37
C VAL A 79 10.24 -4.14 2.81
N LEU A 80 9.08 -4.58 3.29
CA LEU A 80 8.43 -5.83 2.88
C LEU A 80 7.02 -5.49 2.37
N HIS A 81 6.62 -6.11 1.27
CA HIS A 81 5.24 -6.03 0.78
C HIS A 81 4.32 -7.01 1.52
N PHE A 82 3.03 -6.70 1.59
CA PHE A 82 2.04 -7.64 2.11
C PHE A 82 1.76 -8.78 1.13
N LYS A 83 1.38 -9.95 1.65
CA LYS A 83 0.84 -11.06 0.88
C LYS A 83 -0.44 -10.63 0.14
N LYS A 84 -0.73 -11.28 -1.00
CA LYS A 84 -2.01 -11.10 -1.71
C LYS A 84 -3.17 -11.57 -0.83
N GLU A 85 -4.32 -10.91 -0.96
CA GLU A 85 -5.49 -10.93 -0.06
C GLU A 85 -6.20 -12.30 0.12
N SER A 86 -5.69 -13.41 -0.43
CA SER A 86 -6.31 -14.74 -0.25
C SER A 86 -6.25 -15.26 1.19
N GLU A 87 -5.37 -14.67 2.01
CA GLU A 87 -5.23 -14.94 3.43
C GLU A 87 -5.33 -13.58 4.14
N ASP A 88 -6.50 -13.16 4.61
CA ASP A 88 -6.64 -11.91 5.38
C ASP A 88 -6.41 -12.26 6.87
N PRO A 89 -5.16 -12.19 7.38
CA PRO A 89 -4.86 -12.62 8.74
C PRO A 89 -5.50 -11.63 9.71
N LYS A 90 -5.94 -12.12 10.87
CA LYS A 90 -6.53 -11.27 11.92
C LYS A 90 -5.55 -10.19 12.40
N ASN A 91 -4.25 -10.42 12.29
CA ASN A 91 -3.19 -9.52 12.73
C ASN A 91 -2.42 -8.94 11.54
N ILE A 92 -2.35 -7.61 11.45
CA ILE A 92 -1.64 -6.89 10.38
C ILE A 92 -0.14 -7.22 10.35
N PHE A 93 0.48 -7.49 11.50
CA PHE A 93 1.91 -7.81 11.58
C PHE A 93 2.24 -9.21 11.03
N GLU A 94 1.24 -10.00 10.65
CA GLU A 94 1.40 -11.29 9.97
C GLU A 94 1.13 -11.23 8.46
N LYS A 95 0.69 -10.06 7.96
CA LYS A 95 0.46 -9.81 6.53
C LYS A 95 1.72 -9.69 5.68
N PRO A 96 2.90 -9.26 6.19
CA PRO A 96 4.10 -9.20 5.36
C PRO A 96 4.40 -10.53 4.65
N HIS A 97 4.81 -10.43 3.39
CA HIS A 97 5.25 -11.57 2.58
C HIS A 97 6.62 -12.07 3.04
N GLY A 98 6.86 -13.36 2.86
CA GLY A 98 8.07 -14.04 3.31
C GLY A 98 7.96 -14.61 4.73
N SER A 99 9.11 -15.04 5.25
CA SER A 99 9.24 -15.68 6.56
C SER A 99 8.93 -14.70 7.69
N LYS A 100 8.23 -15.19 8.73
CA LYS A 100 7.97 -14.43 9.96
C LYS A 100 9.26 -13.99 10.68
N PHE A 101 10.42 -14.62 10.39
CA PHE A 101 11.70 -14.25 11.01
C PHE A 101 12.21 -12.87 10.57
N PHE A 102 11.83 -12.38 9.39
CA PHE A 102 12.14 -11.00 8.99
C PHE A 102 11.43 -9.99 9.90
N VAL A 103 10.17 -10.26 10.25
CA VAL A 103 9.34 -9.36 11.05
C VAL A 103 9.61 -9.51 12.55
N ASN A 104 9.68 -10.74 13.05
CA ASN A 104 9.83 -11.03 14.48
C ASN A 104 11.20 -10.68 15.06
N SER A 105 12.23 -10.58 14.22
CA SER A 105 13.57 -10.18 14.66
C SER A 105 13.73 -8.66 14.81
N ALA A 106 12.87 -7.88 14.14
CA ALA A 106 12.94 -6.42 14.15
C ALA A 106 12.62 -5.83 15.54
N VAL A 107 13.33 -4.77 15.90
CA VAL A 107 13.09 -4.01 17.15
C VAL A 107 11.84 -3.13 17.06
N ALA A 108 11.45 -2.75 15.84
CA ALA A 108 10.26 -1.99 15.51
C ALA A 108 9.62 -2.54 14.24
N GLN A 109 8.29 -2.58 14.21
CA GLN A 109 7.48 -3.01 13.08
C GLN A 109 6.50 -1.89 12.75
N ILE A 110 6.52 -1.41 11.52
CA ILE A 110 5.61 -0.38 11.02
C ILE A 110 4.84 -0.98 9.85
N CYS A 111 3.53 -1.14 10.01
CA CYS A 111 2.64 -1.62 8.97
C CYS A 111 1.77 -0.48 8.45
N ILE A 112 1.74 -0.31 7.13
CA ILE A 112 1.02 0.78 6.46
C ILE A 112 -0.07 0.17 5.58
N GLU A 113 -1.34 0.45 5.90
CA GLU A 113 -2.47 0.03 5.08
C GLU A 113 -3.34 1.22 4.68
N ARG A 114 -4.27 1.01 3.75
CA ARG A 114 -5.33 2.01 3.49
C ARG A 114 -6.30 1.97 4.66
N ALA A 115 -6.59 3.12 5.26
CA ALA A 115 -7.51 3.20 6.39
C ALA A 115 -8.93 2.74 6.01
N ASP A 116 -9.33 3.03 4.78
CA ASP A 116 -10.55 2.55 4.15
C ASP A 116 -10.24 2.20 2.69
N LYS A 117 -10.42 0.92 2.31
CA LYS A 117 -10.15 0.44 0.94
C LYS A 117 -11.18 0.91 -0.08
N GLN A 118 -12.34 1.42 0.34
CA GLN A 118 -13.47 1.75 -0.52
C GLN A 118 -13.74 3.25 -0.61
N LYS A 119 -13.77 3.96 0.53
CA LYS A 119 -14.21 5.36 0.61
C LYS A 119 -13.05 6.37 0.71
N TYR A 120 -11.99 6.01 1.44
CA TYR A 120 -10.88 6.93 1.76
C TYR A 120 -9.50 6.32 1.50
N GLU A 121 -9.30 5.78 0.28
CA GLU A 121 -8.08 5.06 -0.10
C GLU A 121 -6.77 5.87 0.04
N ALA A 122 -6.89 7.20 0.00
CA ALA A 122 -5.77 8.12 0.17
C ALA A 122 -5.31 8.23 1.64
N VAL A 123 -6.18 7.96 2.61
CA VAL A 123 -5.82 7.92 4.02
C VAL A 123 -5.08 6.61 4.29
N LYS A 124 -3.93 6.71 4.95
CA LYS A 124 -3.17 5.56 5.43
C LYS A 124 -3.42 5.36 6.91
N ARG A 125 -3.61 4.12 7.32
CA ARG A 125 -3.55 3.72 8.72
C ARG A 125 -2.17 3.13 8.97
N ILE A 126 -1.48 3.66 9.97
CA ILE A 126 -0.16 3.22 10.38
C ILE A 126 -0.33 2.45 11.69
N HIS A 127 0.25 1.26 11.74
CA HIS A 127 0.33 0.43 12.95
C HIS A 127 1.79 0.28 13.34
N CYS A 128 2.16 0.75 14.52
CA CYS A 128 3.51 0.70 15.03
C CYS A 128 3.56 -0.23 16.24
N LYS A 129 4.47 -1.21 16.20
CA LYS A 129 4.76 -2.12 17.29
C LYS A 129 6.25 -2.09 17.59
N PHE A 130 6.61 -1.94 18.86
CA PHE A 130 8.00 -1.92 19.31
C PHE A 130 8.25 -3.12 20.21
N LYS A 131 9.44 -3.71 20.16
CA LYS A 131 9.76 -4.90 20.95
C LYS A 131 9.72 -4.66 22.47
N LEU A 132 9.99 -3.43 22.89
CA LEU A 132 10.03 -3.02 24.30
C LEU A 132 8.70 -2.44 24.80
N VAL A 133 7.70 -2.27 23.93
CA VAL A 133 6.41 -1.67 24.28
C VAL A 133 5.31 -2.68 23.95
N THR A 134 4.43 -2.94 24.92
CA THR A 134 3.34 -3.91 24.75
C THR A 134 2.25 -3.39 23.81
N ASP A 135 2.03 -2.08 23.81
CA ASP A 135 0.97 -1.45 23.04
C ASP A 135 1.30 -1.31 21.56
N VAL A 136 0.27 -1.44 20.74
CA VAL A 136 0.32 -1.12 19.32
C VAL A 136 -0.23 0.30 19.14
N PHE A 137 0.62 1.20 18.67
CA PHE A 137 0.22 2.56 18.36
C PHE A 137 -0.40 2.60 16.97
N THR A 138 -1.57 3.24 16.85
CA THR A 138 -2.27 3.38 15.57
C THR A 138 -2.64 4.83 15.33
N PHE A 139 -2.31 5.35 14.16
CA PHE A 139 -2.67 6.70 13.74
C PHE A 139 -2.97 6.76 12.24
N LEU A 140 -3.58 7.86 11.80
CA LEU A 140 -4.00 8.07 10.42
C LEU A 140 -3.14 9.15 9.78
N LEU A 141 -2.69 8.90 8.55
CA LEU A 141 -1.95 9.86 7.75
C LEU A 141 -2.71 10.20 6.48
N LEU A 142 -2.70 11.47 6.10
CA LEU A 142 -3.16 11.95 4.80
C LEU A 142 -2.02 12.66 4.08
N ARG A 143 -1.83 12.32 2.80
CA ARG A 143 -0.85 12.99 1.95
C ARG A 143 -1.43 14.28 1.38
N ASP A 144 -0.73 15.39 1.59
CA ASP A 144 -0.95 16.60 0.83
C ASP A 144 -0.57 16.39 -0.64
N ARG A 145 -1.41 16.84 -1.57
CA ARG A 145 -1.24 16.57 -3.00
C ARG A 145 -0.23 17.48 -3.69
N GLU A 146 -0.01 18.67 -3.14
CA GLU A 146 0.87 19.68 -3.74
C GLU A 146 2.25 19.59 -3.12
N ALA A 147 2.32 19.54 -1.79
CA ALA A 147 3.55 19.46 -1.03
C ALA A 147 4.09 18.02 -0.94
N LEU A 148 3.27 17.01 -1.28
CA LEU A 148 3.62 15.58 -1.27
C LEU A 148 3.96 14.98 0.11
N TRP A 149 3.83 15.76 1.18
CA TRP A 149 4.05 15.37 2.58
C TRP A 149 2.85 14.65 3.18
N TYR A 150 3.11 13.78 4.16
CA TYR A 150 2.08 13.18 4.98
C TYR A 150 1.92 13.95 6.29
N SER A 151 0.68 14.15 6.71
CA SER A 151 0.35 14.73 8.02
C SER A 151 -0.60 13.81 8.76
N GLU A 152 -0.47 13.78 10.09
CA GLU A 152 -1.41 13.09 10.94
C GLU A 152 -2.78 13.78 10.90
N ILE A 153 -3.83 12.98 10.89
CA ILE A 153 -5.21 13.45 10.89
C ILE A 153 -6.04 12.66 11.90
N GLU A 154 -7.08 13.30 12.42
CA GLU A 154 -8.08 12.66 13.25
C GLU A 154 -9.07 11.83 12.40
N LYS A 155 -9.85 10.97 13.07
CA LYS A 155 -10.79 10.06 12.39
C LYS A 155 -11.91 10.81 11.64
N ASP A 156 -12.43 11.89 12.20
CA ASP A 156 -13.45 12.73 11.56
C ASP A 156 -12.90 13.55 10.39
N GLU A 157 -11.58 13.75 10.35
CA GLU A 157 -10.86 14.41 9.26
C GLU A 157 -10.60 13.49 8.07
N MET A 158 -10.89 12.19 8.15
CA MET A 158 -10.76 11.28 7.01
C MET A 158 -11.55 11.74 5.77
N ARG A 159 -12.63 12.51 5.96
CA ARG A 159 -13.41 13.15 4.88
C ARG A 159 -12.59 14.15 4.04
N LYS A 160 -11.47 14.67 4.57
CA LYS A 160 -10.54 15.54 3.83
C LYS A 160 -9.83 14.79 2.70
N ALA A 161 -9.78 13.46 2.78
CA ALA A 161 -9.24 12.65 1.69
C ALA A 161 -10.11 12.82 0.43
N LYS A 162 -9.49 13.32 -0.65
CA LYS A 162 -10.20 13.58 -1.91
C LYS A 162 -10.94 12.32 -2.36
N LEU A 163 -12.25 12.44 -2.45
CA LEU A 163 -13.11 11.44 -3.05
C LEU A 163 -12.72 11.21 -4.51
N LEU A 164 -12.94 10.00 -5.02
CA LEU A 164 -12.67 9.60 -6.39
C LEU A 164 -14.00 9.44 -7.15
N PRO A 165 -13.99 9.56 -8.49
CA PRO A 165 -15.19 9.34 -9.31
C PRO A 165 -15.93 8.03 -8.98
N LYS A 166 -15.19 6.94 -8.72
CA LYS A 166 -15.78 5.65 -8.33
C LYS A 166 -16.60 5.69 -7.03
N HIS A 167 -16.28 6.57 -6.07
CA HIS A 167 -17.05 6.66 -4.82
C HIS A 167 -18.45 7.20 -5.10
N VAL A 168 -18.54 8.12 -6.06
CA VAL A 168 -19.80 8.70 -6.52
C VAL A 168 -20.62 7.68 -7.33
N VAL A 169 -19.95 6.86 -8.15
CA VAL A 169 -20.59 5.72 -8.87
C VAL A 169 -21.17 4.70 -7.88
N ASN A 170 -20.39 4.28 -6.87
CA ASN A 170 -20.84 3.33 -5.84
C ASN A 170 -22.03 3.89 -5.05
N PHE A 171 -21.98 5.16 -4.67
CA PHE A 171 -23.10 5.82 -4.00
C PHE A 171 -24.37 5.81 -4.86
N LEU A 172 -24.25 6.13 -6.15
CA LEU A 172 -25.37 6.10 -7.10
C LEU A 172 -25.97 4.69 -7.22
N LEU A 173 -25.14 3.65 -7.26
CA LEU A 173 -25.59 2.25 -7.30
C LEU A 173 -26.29 1.83 -6.00
N GLU A 174 -25.65 2.04 -4.86
CA GLU A 174 -26.08 1.49 -3.57
C GLU A 174 -27.23 2.27 -2.94
N LYS A 175 -27.18 3.61 -3.00
CA LYS A 175 -28.14 4.49 -2.31
C LYS A 175 -29.26 4.98 -3.22
N CYS A 176 -28.99 5.15 -4.52
CA CYS A 176 -29.96 5.64 -5.49
C CYS A 176 -30.43 4.56 -6.48
N LYS A 177 -30.13 3.28 -6.22
CA LYS A 177 -30.54 2.13 -7.07
C LYS A 177 -30.13 2.32 -8.54
N GLY A 178 -29.00 2.98 -8.77
CA GLY A 178 -28.43 3.23 -10.09
C GLY A 178 -29.11 4.33 -10.92
N ARG A 179 -30.02 5.13 -10.36
CA ARG A 179 -30.65 6.24 -11.08
C ARG A 179 -30.90 7.44 -10.16
N ALA A 180 -30.44 8.62 -10.56
CA ALA A 180 -30.72 9.83 -9.78
C ALA A 180 -30.80 11.10 -10.63
N VAL A 181 -31.68 12.02 -10.22
CA VAL A 181 -31.69 13.39 -10.74
C VAL A 181 -30.47 14.12 -10.17
N PRO A 182 -29.66 14.83 -11.01
CA PRO A 182 -28.41 15.45 -10.59
C PRO A 182 -28.50 16.31 -9.33
N THR A 183 -29.48 17.19 -9.23
CA THR A 183 -29.62 18.12 -8.08
C THR A 183 -29.82 17.38 -6.77
N ILE A 184 -30.78 16.44 -6.74
CA ILE A 184 -31.06 15.58 -5.58
C ILE A 184 -29.83 14.73 -5.24
N PHE A 185 -29.16 14.19 -6.26
CA PHE A 185 -27.96 13.39 -6.06
C PHE A 185 -26.83 14.19 -5.43
N TYR A 186 -26.56 15.41 -5.91
CA TYR A 186 -25.47 16.25 -5.40
C TYR A 186 -25.68 16.62 -3.94
N GLU A 187 -26.92 16.89 -3.55
CA GLU A 187 -27.30 17.22 -2.17
C GLU A 187 -27.10 16.02 -1.23
N ILE A 188 -27.76 14.89 -1.53
CA ILE A 188 -27.72 13.70 -0.67
C ILE A 188 -26.30 13.10 -0.60
N ALA A 189 -25.60 13.05 -1.74
CA ALA A 189 -24.22 12.55 -1.77
C ALA A 189 -23.27 13.51 -1.05
N GLY A 190 -23.47 14.83 -1.15
CA GLY A 190 -22.67 15.82 -0.42
C GLY A 190 -22.77 15.61 1.08
N GLU A 191 -24.00 15.49 1.59
CA GLU A 191 -24.27 15.26 3.01
C GLU A 191 -23.67 13.94 3.52
N GLN A 192 -23.96 12.81 2.85
CA GLN A 192 -23.54 11.49 3.32
C GLN A 192 -22.05 11.17 3.06
N LEU A 193 -21.45 11.79 2.04
CA LEU A 193 -20.00 11.69 1.80
C LEU A 193 -19.22 12.78 2.54
N GLY A 194 -19.90 13.71 3.24
CA GLY A 194 -19.30 14.73 4.09
C GLY A 194 -18.49 15.76 3.30
N CYS A 195 -18.99 16.20 2.15
CA CYS A 195 -18.32 17.13 1.25
C CYS A 195 -19.28 18.13 0.59
N SER A 196 -18.74 19.16 -0.05
CA SER A 196 -19.59 20.17 -0.71
C SER A 196 -20.27 19.62 -1.96
N GLN A 197 -21.48 20.14 -2.27
CA GLN A 197 -22.17 19.81 -3.52
C GLN A 197 -21.31 20.11 -4.77
N LYS A 198 -20.47 21.15 -4.70
CA LYS A 198 -19.52 21.52 -5.76
C LYS A 198 -18.52 20.40 -6.03
N GLN A 199 -17.92 19.83 -4.98
CA GLN A 199 -16.99 18.71 -5.11
C GLN A 199 -17.68 17.47 -5.70
N ILE A 200 -18.91 17.15 -5.27
CA ILE A 200 -19.67 16.05 -5.88
C ILE A 200 -19.93 16.32 -7.36
N LYS A 201 -20.32 17.53 -7.73
CA LYS A 201 -20.57 17.91 -9.13
C LYS A 201 -19.32 17.75 -9.99
N GLU A 202 -18.15 18.15 -9.50
CA GLU A 202 -16.86 17.95 -10.17
C GLU A 202 -16.52 16.46 -10.32
N LEU A 203 -16.77 15.66 -9.29
CA LEU A 203 -16.56 14.20 -9.34
C LEU A 203 -17.51 13.49 -10.30
N VAL A 204 -18.78 13.93 -10.37
CA VAL A 204 -19.73 13.43 -11.38
C VAL A 204 -19.27 13.81 -12.78
N LYS A 205 -18.79 15.04 -13.00
CA LYS A 205 -18.24 15.45 -14.30
C LYS A 205 -17.07 14.55 -14.69
N LEU A 206 -16.11 14.34 -13.78
CA LEU A 206 -14.98 13.43 -14.01
C LEU A 206 -15.45 11.98 -14.26
N ALA A 207 -16.47 11.50 -13.56
CA ALA A 207 -17.04 10.16 -13.79
C ALA A 207 -17.69 10.03 -15.17
N ILE A 208 -18.32 11.10 -15.67
CA ILE A 208 -18.88 11.16 -17.03
C ILE A 208 -17.74 11.15 -18.06
N ASP A 209 -16.72 12.01 -17.87
CA ASP A 209 -15.56 12.09 -18.76
C ASP A 209 -14.79 10.75 -18.83
N GLN A 210 -14.77 9.98 -17.73
CA GLN A 210 -14.17 8.65 -17.64
C GLN A 210 -15.08 7.52 -18.15
N GLY A 211 -16.29 7.81 -18.61
CA GLY A 211 -17.24 6.79 -19.09
C GLY A 211 -17.79 5.87 -17.99
N LEU A 212 -17.80 6.31 -16.73
CA LEU A 212 -18.34 5.57 -15.59
C LEU A 212 -19.80 5.92 -15.30
N ILE A 213 -20.24 7.12 -15.69
CA ILE A 213 -21.62 7.59 -15.57
C ILE A 213 -22.05 8.16 -16.92
N GLU A 214 -23.30 7.92 -17.29
CA GLU A 214 -23.96 8.58 -18.41
C GLU A 214 -25.08 9.46 -17.89
N LYS A 215 -25.29 10.62 -18.54
CA LYS A 215 -26.45 11.47 -18.29
C LYS A 215 -27.46 11.32 -19.43
N LYS A 216 -28.50 10.50 -19.23
CA LYS A 216 -29.61 10.33 -20.18
C LYS A 216 -30.85 11.04 -19.69
N GLN A 217 -31.45 11.87 -20.55
CA GLN A 217 -32.73 12.54 -20.26
C GLN A 217 -32.76 13.27 -18.90
N GLY A 218 -31.64 13.88 -18.52
CA GLY A 218 -31.53 14.59 -17.23
C GLY A 218 -31.29 13.69 -16.01
N ILE A 219 -31.10 12.39 -16.17
CA ILE A 219 -30.86 11.41 -15.10
C ILE A 219 -29.43 10.86 -15.20
N LEU A 220 -28.75 10.72 -14.06
CA LEU A 220 -27.45 10.06 -13.93
C LEU A 220 -27.65 8.55 -13.83
N ILE A 221 -26.92 7.80 -14.66
CA ILE A 221 -26.97 6.33 -14.72
C ILE A 221 -25.52 5.80 -14.74
N PRO A 222 -25.14 4.88 -13.84
CA PRO A 222 -23.80 4.29 -13.86
C PRO A 222 -23.67 3.32 -15.04
N LEU A 223 -22.54 3.41 -15.74
CA LEU A 223 -22.17 2.47 -16.79
C LEU A 223 -21.43 1.31 -16.12
N ILE A 224 -22.13 0.19 -15.90
CA ILE A 224 -21.51 -1.03 -15.41
C ILE A 224 -20.68 -1.61 -16.55
N VAL A 225 -19.37 -1.35 -16.55
CA VAL A 225 -18.45 -2.11 -17.40
C VAL A 225 -18.46 -3.53 -16.86
N LYS A 226 -19.15 -4.45 -17.54
CA LYS A 226 -18.89 -5.88 -17.38
C LYS A 226 -17.41 -6.05 -17.67
N THR A 227 -16.58 -6.18 -16.64
CA THR A 227 -15.28 -6.83 -16.80
C THR A 227 -15.56 -8.11 -17.56
N ARG A 228 -15.03 -8.23 -18.78
CA ARG A 228 -15.04 -9.47 -19.56
C ARG A 228 -14.27 -10.52 -18.76
N GLY A 229 -14.92 -11.10 -17.76
CA GLY A 229 -14.59 -12.44 -17.30
C GLY A 229 -14.90 -13.34 -18.49
N LYS A 230 -13.85 -13.93 -19.07
CA LYS A 230 -13.96 -15.00 -20.05
C LYS A 230 -15.08 -15.95 -19.60
N ALA A 231 -16.18 -15.96 -20.34
CA ALA A 231 -17.11 -17.07 -20.27
C ALA A 231 -16.30 -18.31 -20.66
N ARG A 232 -16.09 -19.22 -19.70
CA ARG A 232 -15.84 -20.62 -20.03
C ARG A 232 -17.14 -21.14 -20.64
N THR A 233 -17.31 -20.95 -21.94
CA THR A 233 -18.24 -21.74 -22.73
C THR A 233 -17.65 -23.13 -22.83
N GLY A 234 -18.07 -24.01 -21.93
CA GLY A 234 -18.17 -25.42 -22.26
C GLY A 234 -19.31 -25.57 -23.25
N ALA A 235 -18.97 -25.88 -24.49
CA ALA A 235 -19.88 -26.54 -25.42
C ALA A 235 -19.16 -27.79 -25.91
N LYS A 236 -19.65 -28.93 -25.44
CA LYS A 236 -19.51 -30.23 -26.12
C LYS A 236 -20.04 -30.05 -27.54
N GLU A 237 -19.30 -30.57 -28.52
CA GLU A 237 -19.80 -31.42 -29.63
C GLU A 237 -18.74 -31.46 -30.73
N ALA A 238 -18.05 -32.61 -30.80
CA ALA A 238 -17.43 -33.11 -32.03
C ALA A 238 -17.29 -34.63 -31.84
N GLY A 239 -18.40 -35.33 -32.05
CA GLY A 239 -18.35 -36.72 -32.48
C GLY A 239 -18.42 -36.71 -34.00
N PHE A 240 -17.42 -37.31 -34.66
CA PHE A 240 -17.55 -37.98 -35.95
C PHE A 240 -16.29 -38.81 -36.19
N SER A 241 -16.41 -40.10 -35.88
CA SER A 241 -16.01 -41.30 -36.65
C SER A 241 -15.56 -42.41 -35.71
#